data_AF-A0A2G9TM73-F1
#
_entry.id   AF-A0A2G9TM73-F1
#
_cell.length_a   1.000
_cell.length_b   1.000
_cell.length_c   1.000
_cell.angle_alpha   90.00
_cell.angle_beta   90.00
_cell.angle_gamma   90.00
#
_symmetry.space_group_name_H-M   'P 1'
#
loop_
_entity.id
_entity.type
_entity.pdbx_description
1 polymer ?
#
loop_
_entity_poly.entity_id
_entity_poly.type
_entity_poly.pdbx_seq_one_letter_code
_entity_poly.pdbx_strand_id
1 'polypeptide(L)' 'MGPLGGYFHHRREAFYKEDMRPDNFIICNEGEDVECSDGLWFTTSIDAHTHYFERHVSLYGKSGCA' A
#
# COMPACT_ATOMS: atom_id res chain seq x y z
N MET A 1 -7.44 19.04 9.19
CA MET A 1 -8.02 19.15 7.84
C MET A 1 -7.43 18.01 7.04
N GLY A 2 -8.19 16.96 6.72
CA GLY A 2 -7.71 15.81 5.94
C GLY A 2 -7.57 16.13 4.45
N PRO A 3 -7.10 15.18 3.62
CA PRO A 3 -6.94 15.37 2.19
C PRO A 3 -8.27 15.72 1.49
N LEU A 4 -8.17 16.32 0.30
CA LEU A 4 -9.30 16.77 -0.50
C LEU A 4 -10.33 15.63 -0.66
N GLY A 5 -11.56 15.85 -0.16
CA GLY A 5 -12.62 14.84 -0.17
C GLY A 5 -12.96 14.25 1.20
N GLY A 6 -12.19 14.55 2.25
CA GLY A 6 -12.52 14.15 3.62
C GLY A 6 -12.33 12.66 3.92
N TYR A 7 -11.69 11.92 3.00
CA TYR A 7 -11.25 10.55 3.22
C TYR A 7 -10.00 10.55 4.09
N PHE A 8 -9.85 9.52 4.91
CA PHE A 8 -8.72 9.37 5.82
C PHE A 8 -8.43 7.89 6.03
N HIS A 9 -7.16 7.50 5.95
CA HIS A 9 -6.67 6.17 6.23
C HIS A 9 -6.85 5.85 7.71
N HIS A 10 -7.46 4.69 8.00
CA HIS A 10 -7.71 4.30 9.38
C HIS A 10 -6.43 3.73 10.03
N ARG A 11 -6.10 4.21 11.23
CA ARG A 11 -5.06 3.64 12.12
C ARG A 11 -3.67 3.54 11.49
N ARG A 12 -3.28 2.38 10.97
CA ARG A 12 -1.89 2.10 10.60
C ARG A 12 -1.84 1.52 9.19
N GLU A 13 -0.81 1.91 8.46
CA GLU A 13 -0.50 1.41 7.13
C GLU A 13 0.82 0.64 7.19
N ALA A 14 0.90 -0.50 6.50
CA ALA A 14 2.18 -1.10 6.15
C ALA A 14 2.57 -0.58 4.78
N PHE A 15 3.49 0.37 4.75
CA PHE A 15 3.88 1.06 3.52
C PHE A 15 5.17 0.47 2.95
N TYR A 16 5.10 0.06 1.69
CA TYR A 16 6.23 -0.45 0.93
C TYR A 16 6.60 0.62 -0.09
N LYS A 17 7.79 1.19 0.04
CA LYS A 17 8.25 2.23 -0.87
C LYS A 17 8.57 1.66 -2.26
N GLU A 18 9.13 0.46 -2.30
CA GLU A 18 9.57 -0.23 -3.52
C GLU A 18 9.27 -1.73 -3.43
N ASP A 19 8.99 -2.36 -4.58
CA ASP A 19 8.95 -3.81 -4.84
C ASP A 19 8.04 -4.70 -3.97
N MET A 20 7.32 -4.14 -2.98
CA MET A 20 6.36 -4.86 -2.12
C MET A 20 6.95 -6.12 -1.44
N ARG A 21 8.26 -6.08 -1.16
CA ARG A 21 9.03 -7.18 -0.58
C ARG A 21 8.82 -7.30 0.94
N PRO A 22 8.74 -8.52 1.51
CA PRO A 22 8.47 -8.74 2.93
C PRO A 22 9.42 -8.03 3.89
N ASP A 23 10.67 -7.82 3.47
CA ASP A 23 11.75 -7.26 4.28
C ASP A 23 11.88 -5.74 4.19
N ASN A 24 11.11 -5.09 3.31
CA ASN A 24 11.26 -3.67 3.01
C ASN A 24 9.92 -2.90 3.11
N PHE A 25 9.44 -2.75 4.33
CA PHE A 25 8.28 -1.92 4.65
C PHE A 25 8.49 -1.15 5.93
N ILE A 26 7.75 -0.06 6.07
CA ILE A 26 7.61 0.68 7.31
C ILE A 26 6.18 0.57 7.81
N ILE A 27 6.00 0.64 9.13
CA ILE A 27 4.68 0.77 9.75
C ILE A 27 4.45 2.25 10.01
N CYS A 28 3.50 2.81 9.29
CA CYS A 28 3.03 4.17 9.45
C CYS A 28 2.02 4.22 10.59
N ASN A 29 2.14 5.25 11.42
CA ASN A 29 1.14 5.53 12.44
C ASN A 29 -0.04 6.29 11.83
N GLU A 30 -1.06 6.54 12.64
CA GLU A 30 -2.22 7.31 12.21
C GLU A 30 -1.81 8.74 11.85
N GLY A 31 -2.46 9.33 10.84
CA GLY A 31 -2.23 10.75 10.55
C GLY A 31 -2.19 11.20 9.09
N GLU A 32 -2.25 10.30 8.10
CA GLU A 32 -1.77 10.61 6.73
C GLU A 32 -0.29 11.03 6.79
N ASP A 33 0.58 10.09 7.19
CA ASP A 33 2.00 10.38 7.40
C ASP A 33 2.71 10.65 6.05
N VAL A 34 3.37 11.80 5.96
CA VAL A 34 4.11 12.23 4.76
C VAL A 34 5.34 11.37 4.46
N GLU A 35 5.84 10.61 5.44
CA GLU A 35 6.88 9.61 5.21
C GLU A 35 6.33 8.33 4.56
N CYS A 36 5.01 8.24 4.38
CA CYS A 36 4.28 7.10 3.85
C CYS A 36 3.57 7.41 2.53
N SER A 37 2.41 6.80 2.29
CA SER A 37 1.67 6.94 1.03
C SER A 37 1.23 8.38 0.73
N ASP A 38 1.00 9.22 1.76
CA ASP A 38 0.61 10.64 1.58
C ASP A 38 1.75 11.50 1.00
N GLY A 39 3.02 11.08 1.18
CA GLY A 39 4.18 11.74 0.60
C GLY A 39 4.41 11.45 -0.89
N LEU A 40 3.66 10.53 -1.50
CA LEU A 40 3.85 10.16 -2.89
C LEU A 40 3.30 11.23 -3.84
N TRP A 41 4.19 11.86 -4.59
CA TRP A 41 3.83 12.86 -5.61
C TRP A 41 3.03 12.26 -6.78
N PHE A 42 3.27 10.98 -7.09
CA PHE A 42 2.57 10.22 -8.11
C PHE A 42 2.00 8.95 -7.48
N THR A 43 0.79 8.57 -7.90
CA THR A 43 0.13 7.37 -7.43
C THR A 43 0.97 6.12 -7.73
N THR A 44 0.96 5.16 -6.82
CA THR A 44 1.55 3.83 -6.97
C THR A 44 1.19 3.17 -8.31
N SER A 45 2.13 2.41 -8.88
CA SER A 45 1.94 1.61 -10.10
C SER A 45 0.89 0.51 -9.88
N ILE A 46 0.10 0.20 -10.92
CA ILE A 46 -0.81 -0.96 -10.92
C ILE A 46 -0.02 -2.24 -10.65
N ASP A 47 1.16 -2.37 -11.25
CA ASP A 47 2.02 -3.54 -11.06
C ASP A 47 2.37 -3.75 -9.56
N ALA A 48 2.75 -2.68 -8.87
CA ALA A 48 3.00 -2.72 -7.43
C ALA A 48 1.73 -3.03 -6.63
N HIS A 49 0.57 -2.50 -7.05
CA HIS A 49 -0.70 -2.77 -6.40
C HIS A 49 -1.18 -4.23 -6.54
N THR A 50 -0.67 -4.97 -7.53
CA THR A 50 -1.05 -6.38 -7.74
C THR A 50 -0.02 -7.38 -7.24
N HIS A 51 1.16 -6.93 -6.79
CA HIS A 51 2.23 -7.80 -6.29
C HIS A 51 2.53 -7.51 -4.82
N TYR A 52 2.36 -8.50 -3.95
CA TYR A 52 2.71 -8.40 -2.54
C TYR A 52 3.46 -9.66 -2.10
N PHE A 53 4.52 -9.51 -1.31
CA PHE A 53 5.30 -10.63 -0.80
C PHE A 53 5.82 -11.56 -1.91
N GLU A 54 6.23 -10.98 -3.04
CA GLU A 54 6.65 -11.71 -4.24
C GLU A 54 5.53 -12.57 -4.87
N ARG A 55 4.26 -12.28 -4.54
CA ARG A 55 3.07 -12.97 -5.06
C ARG A 55 2.18 -12.03 -5.83
N HIS A 56 1.76 -12.44 -7.03
CA HIS A 56 0.75 -11.73 -7.81
C HIS A 56 -0.65 -12.03 -7.25
N VAL A 57 -1.18 -11.10 -6.45
CA VAL A 57 -2.42 -11.30 -5.68
C VAL A 57 -3.69 -11.18 -6.52
N SER A 58 -3.63 -10.55 -7.70
CA SER A 58 -4.81 -10.45 -8.60
C SER A 58 -5.27 -11.79 -9.17
N LEU A 59 -4.46 -12.85 -9.03
CA LEU A 59 -4.85 -14.20 -9.39
C LEU A 59 -5.59 -14.92 -8.26
N TYR A 60 -5.58 -14.39 -7.03
CA TYR A 60 -6.26 -15.00 -5.90
C TYR A 60 -7.76 -15.10 -6.21
N GLY A 61 -8.37 -16.25 -5.87
CA GLY A 61 -9.75 -16.58 -6.23
C GLY A 61 -9.93 -17.06 -7.67
N LYS A 62 -9.20 -16.52 -8.65
CA LYS A 62 -9.23 -17.01 -10.05
C LYS A 62 -8.51 -18.34 -10.20
N SER A 63 -7.38 -18.53 -9.52
CA SER A 63 -6.58 -19.77 -9.55
C SER A 63 -7.15 -20.89 -8.68
N GLY A 64 -8.32 -20.69 -8.06
CA GLY A 64 -8.85 -21.58 -7.03
C GLY A 64 -8.15 -21.38 -5.67
N CYS A 65 -8.78 -21.89 -4.61
CA CYS A 65 -8.15 -22.03 -3.31
C CYS A 65 -7.46 -23.40 -3.26
N ALA A 66 -6.16 -23.42 -2.95
CA ALA A 66 -5.39 -24.64 -2.71
C ALA A 66 -5.07 -24.76 -1.22
#